data_AF-A0A0N9YHR5-F1
#
_entry.id   AF-A0A0N9YHR5-F1
#
_cell.length_a   1.000
_cell.length_b   1.000
_cell.length_c   1.000
_cell.angle_alpha   90.00
_cell.angle_beta   90.00
_cell.angle_gamma   90.00
#
_symmetry.space_group_name_H-M   'P 1'
#
loop_
_entity.id
_entity.type
_entity.pdbx_description
1 polymer ?
#
loop_
_entity_poly.entity_id
_entity_poly.type
_entity_poly.pdbx_seq_one_letter_code
_entity_poly.pdbx_strand_id
1 'polypeptide(L)'
;MDEVLAYQLFGDWSNAHQARGVSINGDFAPEEEAQEWAAELIGGMVAAMAHAGVVVERGPIRVHDGKVFVELDGDDFMVRDIDCEGSRASASLERVLSRFATIAARLGCAPRWFYWYTGDPVGMAYFVTPEELVTSSGVDVRELGTGEQWYEAQPE
;
A
#
# COMPACT_ATOMS: atom_id res chain seq x y z
N MET A 1 5.94 27.86 -1.89
CA MET A 1 5.30 27.44 -0.63
C MET A 1 6.40 27.21 0.37
N ASP A 2 6.27 27.68 1.61
CA ASP A 2 7.26 27.37 2.64
C ASP A 2 7.07 25.94 3.16
N GLU A 3 8.13 25.38 3.75
CA GLU A 3 8.20 23.99 4.20
C GLU A 3 7.15 23.68 5.29
N VAL A 4 6.92 24.61 6.23
CA VAL A 4 5.97 24.42 7.33
C VAL A 4 4.55 24.25 6.78
N LEU A 5 4.17 25.10 5.83
CA LEU A 5 2.87 25.01 5.17
C LEU A 5 2.73 23.72 4.36
N ALA A 6 3.80 23.26 3.69
CA ALA A 6 3.79 22.00 2.94
C ALA A 6 3.50 20.79 3.85
N TYR A 7 4.21 20.67 4.97
CA TYR A 7 3.96 19.60 5.95
C TYR A 7 2.57 19.71 6.60
N GLN A 8 2.08 20.92 6.86
CA GLN A 8 0.74 21.10 7.39
C GLN A 8 -0.35 20.63 6.41
N LEU A 9 -0.25 21.02 5.14
CA LEU A 9 -1.18 20.60 4.09
C LEU A 9 -1.16 19.08 3.89
N PHE A 10 0.04 18.47 3.91
CA PHE A 10 0.16 17.02 3.84
C PHE A 10 -0.44 16.34 5.07
N GLY A 11 -0.18 16.84 6.27
CA GLY A 11 -0.73 16.29 7.51
C GLY A 11 -2.26 16.35 7.56
N ASP A 12 -2.84 17.50 7.18
CA ASP A 12 -4.30 17.66 7.10
C ASP A 12 -4.91 16.69 6.08
N TRP A 13 -4.28 16.55 4.91
CA TRP A 13 -4.70 15.59 3.88
C TRP A 13 -4.59 14.13 4.34
N SER A 14 -3.45 13.74 4.92
CA SER A 14 -3.19 12.38 5.40
C SER A 14 -4.20 11.99 6.49
N ASN A 15 -4.47 12.88 7.44
CA ASN A 15 -5.47 12.67 8.48
C ASN A 15 -6.88 12.47 7.90
N ALA A 16 -7.26 13.27 6.88
CA ALA A 16 -8.55 13.13 6.21
C ALA A 16 -8.69 11.79 5.46
N HIS A 17 -7.59 11.20 5.00
CA HIS A 17 -7.55 9.96 4.22
C HIS A 17 -7.05 8.75 5.02
N GLN A 18 -6.91 8.84 6.34
CA GLN A 18 -6.31 7.79 7.18
C GLN A 18 -7.01 6.44 7.03
N ALA A 19 -8.35 6.42 6.88
CA ALA A 19 -9.12 5.19 6.69
C ALA A 19 -8.80 4.46 5.37
N ARG A 20 -8.16 5.14 4.41
CA ARG A 20 -7.69 4.57 3.15
C ARG A 20 -6.17 4.47 3.07
N GLY A 21 -5.49 4.80 4.17
CA GLY A 21 -4.06 4.68 4.33
C GLY A 21 -3.68 3.29 4.86
N VAL A 22 -2.60 2.75 4.32
CA VAL A 22 -1.98 1.49 4.73
C VAL A 22 -0.52 1.75 5.03
N SER A 23 -0.10 1.45 6.26
CA SER A 23 1.31 1.44 6.62
C SER A 23 2.01 0.34 5.84
N ILE A 24 3.10 0.68 5.16
CA ILE A 24 3.90 -0.27 4.37
C ILE A 24 5.33 -0.29 4.89
N ASN A 25 5.92 -1.48 5.01
CA ASN A 25 7.28 -1.64 5.52
C ASN A 25 7.92 -2.85 4.85
N GLY A 26 8.85 -2.64 3.93
CA GLY A 26 9.60 -3.71 3.29
C GLY A 26 10.91 -4.05 4.00
N ASP A 27 11.57 -3.07 4.64
CA ASP A 27 12.94 -3.22 5.13
C ASP A 27 13.05 -3.82 6.52
N PHE A 28 11.95 -3.84 7.27
CA PHE A 28 11.85 -4.50 8.57
C PHE A 28 10.66 -5.45 8.56
N ALA A 29 10.88 -6.63 7.98
CA ALA A 29 9.91 -7.70 7.92
C ALA A 29 10.62 -8.99 8.36
N PRO A 30 10.76 -9.27 9.66
CA PRO A 30 11.44 -10.48 10.15
C PRO A 30 10.82 -11.76 9.56
N GLU A 31 11.64 -12.79 9.39
CA GLU A 31 11.20 -14.09 8.83
C GLU A 31 10.20 -14.79 9.75
N GLU A 32 10.44 -14.70 11.07
CA GLU A 32 9.57 -15.25 12.12
C GLU A 32 8.19 -14.58 12.19
N GLU A 33 8.10 -13.32 11.74
CA GLU A 33 6.87 -12.53 11.68
C GLU A 33 6.27 -12.48 10.25
N ALA A 34 6.79 -13.28 9.30
CA ALA A 34 6.43 -13.13 7.89
C ALA A 34 4.93 -13.31 7.60
N GLN A 35 4.27 -14.20 8.35
CA GLN A 35 2.83 -14.39 8.23
C GLN A 35 2.04 -13.21 8.78
N GLU A 36 2.47 -12.63 9.90
CA GLU A 36 1.84 -11.47 10.53
C GLU A 36 2.01 -10.23 9.66
N TRP A 37 3.23 -9.97 9.20
CA TRP A 37 3.54 -8.93 8.22
C TRP A 37 2.63 -8.99 6.99
N ALA A 38 2.49 -10.18 6.41
CA ALA A 38 1.59 -10.42 5.27
C ALA A 38 0.11 -10.17 5.66
N ALA A 39 -0.30 -10.59 6.86
CA ALA A 39 -1.66 -10.41 7.33
C ALA A 39 -2.05 -8.94 7.51
N GLU A 40 -1.15 -8.16 8.09
CA GLU A 40 -1.33 -6.73 8.30
C GLU A 40 -1.37 -5.98 6.97
N LEU A 41 -0.40 -6.22 6.08
CA LEU A 41 -0.35 -5.56 4.77
C LEU A 41 -1.60 -5.88 3.94
N ILE A 42 -1.92 -7.16 3.75
CA ILE A 42 -3.09 -7.56 2.96
C ILE A 42 -4.39 -7.09 3.63
N GLY A 43 -4.49 -7.17 4.96
CA GLY A 43 -5.65 -6.70 5.71
C GLY A 43 -5.89 -5.20 5.53
N GLY A 44 -4.83 -4.40 5.64
CA GLY A 44 -4.88 -2.96 5.40
C GLY A 44 -5.30 -2.63 3.97
N MET A 45 -4.73 -3.32 2.97
CA MET A 45 -5.08 -3.08 1.57
C MET A 45 -6.54 -3.40 1.24
N VAL A 46 -7.05 -4.54 1.73
CA VAL A 46 -8.48 -4.89 1.60
C VAL A 46 -9.37 -3.86 2.31
N ALA A 47 -9.01 -3.43 3.52
CA ALA A 47 -9.78 -2.45 4.27
C ALA A 47 -9.83 -1.08 3.56
N ALA A 48 -8.70 -0.60 3.04
CA ALA A 48 -8.63 0.66 2.30
C ALA A 48 -9.48 0.63 1.03
N MET A 49 -9.45 -0.49 0.28
CA MET A 49 -10.32 -0.67 -0.89
C MET A 49 -11.80 -0.74 -0.50
N ALA A 50 -12.14 -1.43 0.60
CA ALA A 50 -13.50 -1.48 1.12
C ALA A 50 -14.01 -0.08 1.53
N HIS A 51 -13.16 0.76 2.12
CA HIS A 51 -13.47 2.17 2.42
C HIS A 51 -13.73 3.02 1.17
N ALA A 52 -13.22 2.61 0.00
CA ALA A 52 -13.53 3.20 -1.30
C ALA A 52 -14.71 2.49 -2.02
N GLY A 53 -15.40 1.57 -1.35
CA GLY A 53 -16.55 0.83 -1.91
C GLY A 53 -16.16 -0.34 -2.81
N VAL A 54 -14.89 -0.76 -2.81
CA VAL A 54 -14.39 -1.88 -3.61
C VAL A 54 -14.20 -3.10 -2.72
N VAL A 55 -14.92 -4.18 -3.02
CA VAL A 55 -14.82 -5.43 -2.26
C VAL A 55 -13.78 -6.33 -2.91
N VAL A 56 -12.80 -6.78 -2.12
CA VAL A 56 -11.81 -7.79 -2.51
C VAL A 56 -12.02 -9.00 -1.61
N GLU A 57 -12.30 -10.17 -2.20
CA GLU A 57 -12.46 -11.40 -1.44
C GLU A 57 -11.09 -11.92 -1.02
N ARG A 58 -10.94 -12.25 0.28
CA ARG A 58 -9.69 -12.75 0.83
C ARG A 58 -9.88 -14.09 1.53
N GLY A 59 -9.10 -15.09 1.12
CA GLY A 59 -8.99 -16.36 1.81
C GLY A 59 -8.03 -16.34 3.02
N PRO A 60 -7.75 -17.51 3.62
CA PRO A 60 -6.79 -17.62 4.72
C PRO A 60 -5.36 -17.40 4.22
N ILE A 61 -4.52 -16.82 5.07
CA ILE A 61 -3.07 -16.77 4.84
C ILE A 61 -2.45 -18.10 5.22
N ARG A 62 -1.58 -18.62 4.36
CA ARG A 62 -0.94 -19.92 4.48
C ARG A 62 0.56 -19.78 4.31
N VAL A 63 1.33 -20.61 5.02
CA VAL A 63 2.78 -20.72 4.86
C VAL A 63 3.11 -22.12 4.35
N HIS A 64 3.87 -22.21 3.26
CA HIS A 64 4.31 -23.47 2.69
C HIS A 64 5.63 -23.25 1.93
N ASP A 65 6.59 -24.15 2.10
CA ASP A 65 7.89 -24.15 1.41
C ASP A 65 8.59 -22.78 1.43
N GLY A 66 8.71 -22.20 2.62
CA GLY A 66 9.40 -20.92 2.85
C GLY A 66 8.70 -19.72 2.21
N LYS A 67 7.41 -19.82 1.87
CA LYS A 67 6.65 -18.76 1.21
C LYS A 67 5.32 -18.54 1.92
N VAL A 68 4.86 -17.29 1.88
CA VAL A 68 3.55 -16.87 2.38
C VAL A 68 2.61 -16.68 1.21
N PHE A 69 1.43 -17.29 1.29
CA PHE A 69 0.39 -17.24 0.27
C PHE A 69 -0.92 -16.75 0.85
N VAL A 70 -1.75 -16.16 0.00
CA VAL A 70 -3.13 -15.78 0.30
C VAL A 70 -3.96 -15.90 -0.97
N GLU A 71 -5.22 -16.29 -0.82
CA GLU A 71 -6.17 -16.26 -1.93
C GLU A 71 -6.79 -14.85 -2.02
N LEU A 72 -6.72 -14.22 -3.20
CA LEU A 72 -7.31 -12.91 -3.49
C LEU A 72 -8.19 -13.01 -4.73
N ASP A 73 -9.49 -12.77 -4.57
CA ASP A 73 -10.53 -12.90 -5.61
C ASP A 73 -10.47 -14.26 -6.33
N GLY A 74 -10.27 -15.34 -5.56
CA GLY A 74 -10.22 -16.71 -6.07
C GLY A 74 -8.88 -17.15 -6.68
N ASP A 75 -7.89 -16.25 -6.79
CA ASP A 75 -6.54 -16.60 -7.26
C ASP A 75 -5.60 -16.79 -6.06
N ASP A 76 -4.84 -17.89 -6.06
CA ASP A 76 -3.77 -18.10 -5.07
C ASP A 76 -2.57 -17.21 -5.42
N PHE A 77 -2.14 -16.38 -4.46
CA PHE A 77 -1.14 -15.34 -4.67
C PHE A 77 -0.02 -15.48 -3.65
N MET A 78 1.23 -15.52 -4.13
CA MET A 78 2.42 -15.50 -3.27
C MET A 78 2.66 -14.07 -2.77
N VAL A 79 2.39 -13.85 -1.49
CA VAL A 79 2.63 -12.57 -0.82
C VAL A 79 4.12 -12.34 -0.62
N ARG A 80 4.83 -13.36 -0.12
CA ARG A 80 6.22 -13.23 0.30
C ARG A 80 7.04 -14.49 0.09
N ASP A 81 8.29 -14.32 -0.36
CA ASP A 81 9.28 -15.40 -0.49
C ASP A 81 10.34 -15.30 0.62
N ILE A 82 10.08 -15.96 1.76
CA ILE A 82 10.92 -15.87 2.96
C ILE A 82 12.34 -16.36 2.67
N ASP A 83 12.46 -17.47 1.94
CA ASP A 83 13.75 -18.10 1.62
C ASP A 83 14.66 -17.20 0.78
N CYS A 84 14.08 -16.40 -0.12
CA CYS A 84 14.84 -15.52 -1.02
C CYS A 84 15.04 -14.11 -0.47
N GLU A 85 14.10 -13.61 0.34
CA GLU A 85 14.06 -12.23 0.80
C GLU A 85 14.61 -12.06 2.23
N GLY A 86 14.68 -13.15 3.01
CA GLY A 86 15.11 -13.12 4.40
C GLY A 86 14.26 -12.13 5.21
N SER A 87 14.92 -11.25 5.98
CA SER A 87 14.24 -10.26 6.85
C SER A 87 13.84 -8.94 6.14
N ARG A 88 13.94 -8.87 4.80
CA ARG A 88 13.54 -7.68 4.01
C ARG A 88 12.64 -8.07 2.86
N ALA A 89 11.39 -7.64 2.91
CA ALA A 89 10.33 -7.98 1.97
C ALA A 89 10.04 -6.87 0.95
N SER A 90 11.04 -6.12 0.48
CA SER A 90 10.81 -4.99 -0.45
C SER A 90 10.24 -5.46 -1.80
N ALA A 91 10.72 -6.59 -2.32
CA ALA A 91 10.16 -7.18 -3.54
C ALA A 91 8.74 -7.72 -3.32
N SER A 92 8.47 -8.31 -2.15
CA SER A 92 7.11 -8.68 -1.73
C SER A 92 6.18 -7.49 -1.66
N LEU A 93 6.63 -6.37 -1.09
CA LEU A 93 5.81 -5.16 -0.99
C LEU A 93 5.40 -4.65 -2.37
N GLU A 94 6.36 -4.55 -3.31
CA GLU A 94 6.06 -4.16 -4.69
C GLU A 94 5.08 -5.12 -5.36
N ARG A 95 5.29 -6.43 -5.21
CA ARG A 95 4.40 -7.47 -5.74
C ARG A 95 2.96 -7.34 -5.20
N VAL A 96 2.83 -7.11 -3.90
CA VAL A 96 1.52 -6.93 -3.25
C VAL A 96 0.84 -5.65 -3.76
N LEU A 97 1.56 -4.52 -3.80
CA LEU A 97 1.04 -3.26 -4.34
C LEU A 97 0.58 -3.42 -5.80
N SER A 98 1.39 -4.08 -6.62
CA SER A 98 1.05 -4.38 -8.01
C SER A 98 -0.18 -5.28 -8.13
N ARG A 99 -0.27 -6.34 -7.33
CA ARG A 99 -1.44 -7.25 -7.33
C ARG A 99 -2.74 -6.50 -7.05
N PHE A 100 -2.75 -5.60 -6.06
CA PHE A 100 -3.93 -4.80 -5.76
C PHE A 100 -4.20 -3.71 -6.80
N ALA A 101 -3.16 -3.16 -7.45
CA ALA A 101 -3.34 -2.30 -8.62
C ALA A 101 -4.01 -3.07 -9.79
N THR A 102 -3.61 -4.31 -10.04
CA THR A 102 -4.24 -5.21 -11.02
C THR A 102 -5.70 -5.48 -10.68
N ILE A 103 -6.03 -5.75 -9.42
CA ILE A 103 -7.42 -5.92 -8.97
C ILE A 103 -8.24 -4.64 -9.24
N ALA A 104 -7.73 -3.47 -8.83
CA ALA A 104 -8.41 -2.19 -9.05
C ALA A 104 -8.61 -1.89 -10.55
N ALA A 105 -7.60 -2.19 -11.39
CA ALA A 105 -7.68 -2.02 -12.83
C ALA A 105 -8.72 -2.97 -13.46
N ARG A 106 -8.73 -4.25 -13.07
CA ARG A 106 -9.69 -5.26 -13.53
C ARG A 106 -11.12 -4.88 -13.20
N LEU A 107 -11.35 -4.32 -12.00
CA LEU A 107 -12.65 -3.87 -11.54
C LEU A 107 -13.07 -2.51 -12.13
N GLY A 108 -12.19 -1.85 -12.91
CA GLY A 108 -12.47 -0.55 -13.51
C GLY A 108 -12.66 0.56 -12.48
N CYS A 109 -12.05 0.43 -11.30
CA CYS A 109 -12.17 1.41 -10.24
C CYS A 109 -11.53 2.74 -10.66
N ALA A 110 -12.03 3.87 -10.16
CA ALA A 110 -11.37 5.17 -10.34
C ALA A 110 -10.12 5.34 -9.44
N PRO A 111 -10.15 4.96 -8.14
CA PRO A 111 -8.98 5.09 -7.28
C PRO A 111 -7.78 4.23 -7.74
N ARG A 112 -6.58 4.71 -7.44
CA ARG A 112 -5.31 4.01 -7.66
C ARG A 112 -4.50 3.99 -6.36
N TRP A 113 -3.51 3.11 -6.30
CA TRP A 113 -2.61 3.00 -5.17
C TRP A 113 -1.45 3.98 -5.34
N PHE A 114 -1.44 5.04 -4.53
CA PHE A 114 -0.34 5.99 -4.44
C PHE A 114 0.41 5.78 -3.15
N TYR A 115 1.73 5.68 -3.22
CA TYR A 115 2.54 5.44 -2.04
C TYR A 115 3.85 6.20 -2.10
N TRP A 116 4.45 6.40 -0.93
CA TRP A 116 5.84 6.78 -0.78
C TRP A 116 6.51 5.79 0.15
N TYR A 117 7.79 5.54 -0.11
CA TYR A 117 8.58 4.60 0.66
C TYR A 117 10.01 5.12 0.79
N THR A 118 10.39 5.50 2.00
CA THR A 118 11.71 6.09 2.30
C THR A 118 12.74 5.07 2.78
N GLY A 119 12.33 3.81 2.98
CA GLY A 119 13.21 2.70 3.34
C GLY A 119 13.74 2.70 4.79
N ASP A 120 13.24 3.58 5.65
CA ASP A 120 13.68 3.65 7.06
C ASP A 120 12.59 4.22 8.00
N PRO A 121 11.69 3.40 8.59
CA PRO A 121 11.36 2.00 8.27
C PRO A 121 9.94 1.82 7.70
N VAL A 122 9.17 2.90 7.51
CA VAL A 122 7.74 2.84 7.20
C VAL A 122 7.39 3.86 6.12
N GLY A 123 6.64 3.41 5.11
CA GLY A 123 5.95 4.25 4.14
C GLY A 123 4.44 4.22 4.37
N MET A 124 3.72 4.98 3.54
CA MET A 124 2.26 4.92 3.47
C MET A 124 1.81 4.70 2.04
N ALA A 125 0.84 3.81 1.87
CA ALA A 125 0.08 3.65 0.63
C ALA A 125 -1.35 4.11 0.84
N TYR A 126 -1.91 4.84 -0.12
CA TYR A 126 -3.27 5.36 -0.10
C TYR A 126 -4.02 4.90 -1.35
N PHE A 127 -5.24 4.39 -1.16
CA PHE A 127 -6.15 4.05 -2.26
C PHE A 127 -7.11 5.21 -2.52
N VAL A 128 -6.72 6.10 -3.44
CA VAL A 128 -7.38 7.39 -3.67
C VAL A 128 -7.47 7.71 -5.16
N THR A 129 -8.44 8.53 -5.54
CA THR A 129 -8.53 9.09 -6.89
C THR A 129 -7.52 10.23 -7.10
N PRO A 130 -7.18 10.56 -8.36
CA PRO A 130 -6.37 11.75 -8.65
C PRO A 130 -6.96 13.04 -8.09
N GLU A 131 -8.29 13.18 -8.07
CA GLU A 131 -8.97 14.34 -7.50
C GLU A 131 -8.80 14.43 -5.99
N GLU A 132 -8.79 13.29 -5.30
CA GLU A 132 -8.57 13.21 -3.85
C GLU A 132 -7.13 13.54 -3.44
N LEU A 133 -6.15 13.48 -4.36
CA LEU A 133 -4.77 13.94 -4.10
C LEU A 133 -4.66 15.46 -4.01
N VAL A 134 -5.69 16.20 -4.42
CA VAL A 134 -5.71 17.65 -4.34
C VAL A 134 -6.27 18.10 -3.00
N THR A 135 -5.46 18.81 -2.22
CA THR A 135 -5.86 19.41 -0.94
C THR A 135 -7.02 20.41 -1.11
N SER A 136 -7.68 20.78 -0.02
CA SER A 136 -8.72 21.83 -0.02
C SER A 136 -8.23 23.19 -0.53
N SER A 137 -6.91 23.41 -0.52
CA SER A 137 -6.24 24.61 -1.03
C SER A 137 -5.92 24.54 -2.52
N GLY A 138 -6.31 23.46 -3.21
CA GLY A 138 -6.06 23.27 -4.65
C GLY A 138 -4.63 22.83 -4.99
N VAL A 139 -3.87 22.35 -4.00
CA VAL A 139 -2.49 21.88 -4.18
C VAL A 139 -2.47 20.36 -4.19
N ASP A 140 -1.82 19.76 -5.18
CA ASP A 140 -1.58 18.31 -5.25
C ASP A 140 -0.54 17.90 -4.20
N VAL A 141 -0.88 16.92 -3.35
CA VAL A 141 0.02 16.47 -2.27
C VAL A 141 1.36 15.94 -2.76
N ARG A 142 1.40 15.42 -3.98
CA ARG A 142 2.63 14.88 -4.60
C ARG A 142 3.63 15.98 -4.96
N GLU A 143 3.16 17.22 -5.08
CA GLU A 143 3.96 18.39 -5.44
C GLU A 143 4.43 19.18 -4.20
N LEU A 144 4.02 18.78 -2.99
CA LEU A 144 4.33 19.53 -1.76
C LEU A 144 5.82 19.55 -1.42
N GLY A 145 6.61 18.62 -1.96
CA GLY A 145 8.06 18.59 -1.76
C GLY A 145 8.46 18.29 -0.32
N THR A 146 7.66 17.49 0.40
CA THR A 146 7.87 17.02 1.79
C THR A 146 9.07 16.07 1.96
N GLY A 147 9.97 16.01 0.98
CA GLY A 147 11.05 15.02 0.90
C GLY A 147 10.59 13.61 0.51
N GLU A 148 9.28 13.38 0.41
CA GLU A 148 8.69 12.11 0.00
C GLU A 148 8.63 12.02 -1.53
N GLN A 149 9.13 10.90 -2.08
CA GLN A 149 8.92 10.59 -3.49
C GLN A 149 7.69 9.68 -3.63
N TRP A 150 6.73 10.14 -4.40
CA TRP A 150 5.48 9.43 -4.65
C TRP A 150 5.57 8.53 -5.89
N TYR A 151 4.91 7.39 -5.78
CA TYR A 151 4.80 6.38 -6.81
C TYR A 151 3.35 5.93 -6.95
N GLU A 152 2.94 5.62 -8.18
CA GLU A 152 1.68 4.92 -8.44
C GLU A 152 2.00 3.45 -8.73
N ALA A 153 1.42 2.54 -7.95
CA ALA A 153 1.61 1.11 -8.17
C ALA A 153 1.03 0.73 -9.55
N GLN A 154 1.84 0.08 -10.37
CA GLN A 154 1.44 -0.37 -11.70
C GLN A 154 0.98 -1.83 -11.66
N PRO A 155 -0.07 -2.19 -12.43
CA PRO A 155 -0.42 -3.59 -12.61
C PRO A 155 0.71 -4.34 -13.34
N GLU A 156 0.96 -5.58 -12.93
CA GLU A 156 1.88 -6.54 -13.59
C GLU A 156 1.45 -6.89 -15.03
#